data_AF-A0A183EKN5-F1
#
_entry.id   AF-A0A183EKN5-F1
#
_cell.length_a   1.000
_cell.length_b   1.000
_cell.length_c   1.000
_cell.angle_alpha   90.00
_cell.angle_beta   90.00
_cell.angle_gamma   90.00
#
_symmetry.space_group_name_H-M   'P 1'
#
loop_
_entity.id
_entity.type
_entity.pdbx_description
1 polymer ?
#
loop_
_entity_poly.entity_id
_entity_poly.type
_entity_poly.pdbx_seq_one_letter_code
_entity_poly.pdbx_strand_id
1 'polypeptide(L)'
;LKKLQLPLKDFRRLCIFKGIYPHEPLHKKKMYDGILFSKCCHLSYIFQVFLRKLATAKGKREEDRVKKLYERRPEYQLDNIVKERYPTFESALRDLDDALCVLFAFAVLPHTKIITTALVTACRRLTAEFSHYVIASKSLSKVFISIKGIYYEAEVMGERITWVVGHDRGIGHITEVDFSVMATFAEFYVTMLEFVNYRLYHSIGLFYPPQISFKSNKVATFLLNKNIVVTLEFCSTGHKQKYFSTKILNEKF
;
A
#
# COMPACT_ATOMS: atom_id res chain seq x y z
N LEU A 1 -7.57 21.28 -12.98
CA LEU A 1 -8.57 20.57 -13.82
C LEU A 1 -8.69 21.16 -15.22
N LYS A 2 -9.13 22.42 -15.41
CA LYS A 2 -9.29 23.04 -16.75
C LYS A 2 -8.04 22.96 -17.64
N LYS A 3 -6.84 23.21 -17.07
CA LYS A 3 -5.56 23.12 -17.81
C LYS A 3 -5.20 21.67 -18.23
N LEU A 4 -5.60 20.68 -17.42
CA LEU A 4 -5.28 19.27 -17.62
C LEU A 4 -6.36 18.50 -18.41
N GLN A 5 -7.55 19.07 -18.63
CA GLN A 5 -8.64 18.45 -19.40
C GLN A 5 -8.92 16.96 -19.03
N LEU A 6 -8.73 16.58 -17.76
CA LEU A 6 -8.97 15.23 -17.24
C LEU A 6 -10.24 15.24 -16.37
N PRO A 7 -11.00 14.13 -16.33
CA PRO A 7 -12.08 13.98 -15.38
C PRO A 7 -11.52 13.95 -13.95
N LEU A 8 -12.34 14.36 -12.97
CA LEU A 8 -11.92 14.50 -11.58
C LEU A 8 -11.36 13.20 -10.99
N LYS A 9 -11.96 12.05 -11.35
CA LYS A 9 -11.51 10.73 -10.90
C LYS A 9 -10.08 10.43 -11.35
N ASP A 10 -9.78 10.59 -12.64
CA ASP A 10 -8.45 10.30 -13.17
C ASP A 10 -7.42 11.32 -12.70
N PHE A 11 -7.83 12.59 -12.51
CA PHE A 11 -6.99 13.60 -11.91
C PHE A 11 -6.58 13.23 -10.47
N ARG A 12 -7.52 12.79 -9.63
CA ARG A 12 -7.20 12.33 -8.26
C ARG A 12 -6.23 11.16 -8.28
N ARG A 13 -6.45 10.16 -9.14
CA ARG A 13 -5.54 9.01 -9.28
C ARG A 13 -4.13 9.44 -9.67
N LEU A 14 -4.01 10.34 -10.64
CA LEU A 14 -2.71 10.88 -11.07
C LEU A 14 -2.01 11.64 -9.93
N CYS A 15 -2.74 12.44 -9.17
CA CYS A 15 -2.20 13.15 -8.01
C CYS A 15 -1.67 12.19 -6.94
N ILE A 16 -2.38 11.10 -6.66
CA ILE A 16 -1.95 10.07 -5.71
C ILE A 16 -0.64 9.43 -6.17
N PHE A 17 -0.58 8.98 -7.43
CA PHE A 17 0.60 8.35 -8.01
C PHE A 17 1.82 9.26 -8.02
N LYS A 18 1.64 10.54 -8.36
CA LYS A 18 2.71 11.53 -8.36
C LYS A 18 3.04 12.12 -6.98
N GLY A 19 2.29 11.76 -5.93
CA GLY A 19 2.48 12.33 -4.60
C GLY A 19 2.25 13.84 -4.55
N ILE A 20 1.27 14.33 -5.32
CA ILE A 20 0.93 15.74 -5.36
C ILE A 20 -0.22 15.99 -4.39
N TYR A 21 0.07 16.76 -3.35
CA TYR A 21 -0.87 17.10 -2.30
C TYR A 21 -1.20 18.60 -2.34
N PRO A 22 -2.42 18.99 -1.93
CA PRO A 22 -2.76 20.40 -1.82
C PRO A 22 -1.91 21.05 -0.70
N HIS A 23 -1.25 22.15 -1.01
CA HIS A 23 -0.53 22.97 -0.03
C HIS A 23 -1.26 24.29 0.18
N GLU A 24 -1.48 24.66 1.43
CA GLU A 24 -1.98 26.00 1.75
C GLU A 24 -0.83 27.01 1.59
N PRO A 25 -0.97 28.03 0.72
CA PRO A 25 0.07 29.03 0.55
C PRO A 25 0.13 29.95 1.78
N LEU A 26 1.35 30.33 2.17
CA LEU A 26 1.61 31.26 3.27
C LEU A 26 0.91 32.63 3.07
N HIS A 27 0.75 33.07 1.82
CA HIS A 27 0.06 34.32 1.48
C HIS A 27 -1.04 34.09 0.46
N LYS A 28 -2.29 34.03 0.94
CA LYS A 28 -3.50 33.76 0.15
C LYS A 28 -3.73 34.72 -1.04
N LYS A 29 -3.13 35.91 -1.01
CA LYS A 29 -3.33 36.98 -2.03
C LYS A 29 -2.29 37.00 -3.16
N LYS A 30 -1.16 36.29 -3.04
CA LYS A 30 -0.06 36.27 -4.03
C LYS A 30 0.11 34.88 -4.67
N MET A 31 -0.98 34.26 -5.11
CA MET A 31 -0.89 32.90 -5.65
C MET A 31 -0.62 32.92 -7.16
N TYR A 32 0.59 32.50 -7.55
CA TYR A 32 0.93 32.15 -8.92
C TYR A 32 0.48 30.71 -9.22
N ASP A 33 -0.36 30.60 -10.24
CA ASP A 33 -1.19 29.47 -10.64
C ASP A 33 -0.44 28.30 -11.34
N GLY A 34 0.88 28.20 -11.15
CA GLY A 34 1.80 27.52 -12.07
C GLY A 34 2.46 26.22 -11.59
N ILE A 35 2.72 26.06 -10.28
CA ILE A 35 3.63 25.01 -9.77
C ILE A 35 3.03 23.60 -9.88
N LEU A 36 1.71 23.48 -9.75
CA LEU A 36 1.02 22.18 -9.82
C LEU A 36 1.01 21.59 -11.25
N PHE A 37 1.19 22.42 -12.28
CA PHE A 37 1.02 22.02 -13.67
C PHE A 37 2.26 21.26 -14.19
N SER A 38 3.47 21.76 -13.93
CA SER A 38 4.70 21.24 -14.54
C SER A 38 5.00 19.77 -14.19
N LYS A 39 4.72 19.34 -12.95
CA LYS A 39 5.02 17.97 -12.47
C LYS A 39 4.05 16.90 -13.02
N CYS A 40 2.85 17.29 -13.47
CA CYS A 40 1.83 16.36 -13.99
C CYS A 40 1.88 16.13 -15.51
N CYS A 41 2.67 16.92 -16.25
CA CYS A 41 2.47 17.09 -17.69
C CYS A 41 2.61 15.81 -18.53
N HIS A 42 3.60 14.95 -18.24
CA HIS A 42 3.93 13.89 -19.19
C HIS A 42 2.91 12.74 -19.20
N LEU A 43 2.55 12.20 -18.02
CA LEU A 43 1.54 11.14 -17.93
C LEU A 43 0.13 11.65 -18.23
N SER A 44 -0.18 12.90 -17.88
CA SER A 44 -1.49 13.48 -18.21
C SER A 44 -1.69 13.63 -19.72
N TYR A 45 -0.63 13.93 -20.48
CA TYR A 45 -0.71 14.09 -21.93
C TYR A 45 -1.13 12.80 -22.66
N ILE A 46 -0.53 11.66 -22.30
CA ILE A 46 -0.84 10.36 -22.92
C ILE A 46 -2.32 10.01 -22.73
N PHE A 47 -2.84 10.18 -21.51
CA PHE A 47 -4.26 9.94 -21.20
C PHE A 47 -5.19 10.95 -21.87
N GLN A 48 -4.81 12.23 -21.97
CA GLN A 48 -5.60 13.23 -22.68
C GLN A 48 -5.74 12.86 -24.17
N VAL A 49 -4.65 12.47 -24.84
CA VAL A 49 -4.69 12.08 -26.25
C VAL A 49 -5.60 10.86 -26.44
N PHE A 50 -5.52 9.89 -25.53
CA PHE A 50 -6.41 8.72 -25.53
C PHE A 50 -7.88 9.12 -25.39
N LEU A 51 -8.22 9.92 -24.37
CA LEU A 51 -9.60 10.35 -24.12
C LEU A 51 -10.16 11.20 -25.27
N ARG A 52 -9.35 12.08 -25.87
CA ARG A 52 -9.74 12.84 -27.06
C ARG A 52 -10.03 11.92 -28.25
N LYS A 53 -9.15 10.96 -28.54
CA LYS A 53 -9.37 9.97 -29.61
C LYS A 53 -10.65 9.15 -29.38
N LEU A 54 -10.90 8.77 -28.13
CA LEU A 54 -12.09 8.01 -27.75
C LEU A 54 -13.37 8.86 -27.88
N ALA A 55 -13.35 10.13 -27.47
CA ALA A 55 -14.46 11.05 -27.63
C ALA A 55 -14.78 11.30 -29.12
N THR A 56 -13.75 11.50 -29.96
CA THR A 56 -13.92 11.66 -31.40
C THR A 56 -14.52 10.41 -32.05
N ALA A 57 -14.03 9.22 -31.70
CA ALA A 57 -14.55 7.96 -32.23
C ALA A 57 -16.02 7.70 -31.80
N LYS A 58 -16.35 8.02 -30.55
CA LYS A 58 -17.74 7.95 -30.04
C LYS A 58 -18.65 8.96 -30.75
N GLY A 59 -18.19 10.19 -30.96
CA GLY A 59 -18.96 11.22 -31.68
C GLY A 59 -19.25 10.84 -33.14
N LYS A 60 -18.33 10.12 -33.79
CA LYS A 60 -18.50 9.58 -35.14
C LYS A 60 -19.28 8.26 -35.21
N ARG A 61 -19.67 7.68 -34.06
CA ARG A 61 -20.34 6.37 -33.95
C ARG A 61 -19.56 5.21 -34.59
N GLU A 62 -18.23 5.28 -34.62
CA GLU A 62 -17.34 4.22 -35.11
C GLU A 62 -17.09 3.17 -34.01
N GLU A 63 -17.97 2.16 -33.87
CA GLU A 63 -17.90 1.17 -32.78
C GLU A 63 -16.61 0.33 -32.79
N ASP A 64 -16.17 -0.13 -33.96
CA ASP A 64 -14.97 -0.97 -34.09
C ASP A 64 -13.70 -0.23 -33.67
N ARG A 65 -13.64 1.07 -33.97
CA ARG A 65 -12.52 1.92 -33.55
C ARG A 65 -12.53 2.14 -32.05
N VAL A 66 -13.71 2.31 -31.45
CA VAL A 66 -13.87 2.42 -30.00
C VAL A 66 -13.39 1.16 -29.30
N LYS A 67 -13.76 -0.04 -29.80
CA LYS A 67 -13.26 -1.33 -29.27
C LYS A 67 -11.73 -1.42 -29.31
N LYS A 68 -11.13 -1.15 -30.48
CA LYS A 68 -9.66 -1.12 -30.64
C LYS A 68 -8.95 -0.12 -29.71
N LEU A 69 -9.59 1.02 -29.43
CA LEU A 69 -9.06 2.00 -28.48
C LEU A 69 -9.15 1.45 -27.04
N TYR A 70 -10.26 0.83 -26.64
CA TYR A 70 -10.37 0.21 -25.32
C TYR A 70 -9.32 -0.89 -25.09
N GLU A 71 -9.03 -1.71 -26.11
CA GLU A 71 -7.97 -2.73 -26.06
C GLU A 71 -6.57 -2.12 -25.89
N ARG A 72 -6.33 -0.96 -26.52
CA ARG A 72 -5.06 -0.22 -26.43
C ARG A 72 -5.07 0.84 -25.35
N ARG A 73 -5.93 0.71 -24.35
CA ARG A 73 -6.00 1.67 -23.25
C ARG A 73 -4.62 1.71 -22.58
N PRO A 74 -3.99 2.89 -22.46
CA PRO A 74 -2.75 3.00 -21.73
C PRO A 74 -3.03 2.64 -20.27
N GLU A 75 -2.36 1.62 -19.77
CA GLU A 75 -2.32 1.31 -18.34
C GLU A 75 -1.09 1.98 -17.72
N TYR A 76 -1.23 2.45 -16.49
CA TYR A 76 -0.11 3.04 -15.76
C TYR A 76 0.84 1.91 -15.37
N GLN A 77 2.08 1.93 -15.88
CA GLN A 77 3.14 1.10 -15.33
C GLN A 77 3.54 1.68 -13.98
N LEU A 78 2.95 1.15 -12.90
CA LEU A 78 3.19 1.61 -11.53
C LEU A 78 4.66 1.47 -11.15
N ASP A 79 5.38 0.50 -11.72
CA ASP A 79 6.79 0.24 -11.48
C ASP A 79 7.69 1.47 -11.71
N ASN A 80 7.48 2.15 -12.84
CA ASN A 80 8.26 3.32 -13.21
C ASN A 80 7.90 4.51 -12.32
N ILE A 81 6.63 4.62 -11.93
CA ILE A 81 6.15 5.69 -11.04
C ILE A 81 6.75 5.52 -9.65
N VAL A 82 6.79 4.30 -9.11
CA VAL A 82 7.40 4.00 -7.81
C VAL A 82 8.89 4.36 -7.84
N LYS A 83 9.62 3.97 -8.89
CA LYS A 83 11.05 4.29 -9.06
C LYS A 83 11.31 5.80 -9.21
N GLU A 84 10.43 6.53 -9.90
CA GLU A 84 10.53 7.99 -10.02
C GLU A 84 10.28 8.68 -8.67
N ARG A 85 9.33 8.18 -7.87
CA ARG A 85 8.98 8.74 -6.56
C ARG A 85 10.03 8.41 -5.49
N TYR A 86 10.58 7.20 -5.53
CA TYR A 86 11.55 6.69 -4.58
C TYR A 86 12.84 6.31 -5.31
N PRO A 87 13.73 7.28 -5.59
CA PRO A 87 14.97 7.02 -6.32
C PRO A 87 15.95 6.16 -5.51
N THR A 88 15.87 6.24 -4.18
CA THR A 88 16.65 5.41 -3.27
C THR A 88 15.73 4.49 -2.48
N PHE A 89 16.28 3.35 -2.05
CA PHE A 89 15.51 2.38 -1.28
C PHE A 89 15.22 2.86 0.15
N GLU A 90 16.15 3.59 0.77
CA GLU A 90 15.90 4.25 2.06
C GLU A 90 14.71 5.20 1.99
N SER A 91 14.57 5.93 0.87
CA SER A 91 13.41 6.81 0.66
C SER A 91 12.10 6.02 0.62
N ALA A 92 12.11 4.79 0.10
CA ALA A 92 10.95 3.91 0.12
C ALA A 92 10.69 3.36 1.54
N LEU A 93 11.73 3.02 2.30
CA LEU A 93 11.57 2.53 3.68
C LEU A 93 10.93 3.57 4.60
N ARG A 94 11.27 4.86 4.44
CA ARG A 94 10.70 5.94 5.27
C ARG A 94 9.20 6.12 5.09
N ASP A 95 8.67 5.84 3.90
CA ASP A 95 7.23 5.90 3.60
C ASP A 95 6.54 4.53 3.79
N LEU A 96 7.26 3.51 4.27
CA LEU A 96 6.73 2.14 4.40
C LEU A 96 5.68 2.03 5.51
N ASP A 97 5.77 2.84 6.56
CA ASP A 97 4.84 2.87 7.69
C ASP A 97 3.38 3.05 7.23
N ASP A 98 3.15 4.08 6.40
CA ASP A 98 1.85 4.39 5.82
C ASP A 98 1.36 3.26 4.90
N ALA A 99 2.27 2.73 4.07
CA ALA A 99 1.97 1.65 3.14
C ALA A 99 1.49 0.39 3.90
N LEU A 100 2.22 -0.01 4.94
CA LEU A 100 1.88 -1.18 5.76
C LEU A 100 0.53 -1.00 6.44
N CYS A 101 0.27 0.16 7.05
CA CYS A 101 -1.01 0.43 7.70
C CYS A 101 -2.20 0.28 6.74
N VAL A 102 -2.09 0.81 5.52
CA VAL A 102 -3.13 0.67 4.49
C VAL A 102 -3.28 -0.77 4.05
N LEU A 103 -2.18 -1.48 3.77
CA LEU A 103 -2.24 -2.85 3.27
C LEU A 103 -2.80 -3.83 4.30
N PHE A 104 -2.42 -3.71 5.58
CA PHE A 104 -2.99 -4.50 6.67
C PHE A 104 -4.49 -4.22 6.86
N ALA A 105 -4.93 -2.97 6.72
CA ALA A 105 -6.35 -2.65 6.75
C ALA A 105 -7.10 -3.31 5.57
N PHE A 106 -6.56 -3.21 4.35
CA PHE A 106 -7.15 -3.81 3.16
C PHE A 106 -7.16 -5.34 3.16
N ALA A 107 -6.24 -5.98 3.88
CA ALA A 107 -6.21 -7.44 4.02
C ALA A 107 -7.44 -7.99 4.76
N VAL A 108 -8.02 -7.21 5.69
CA VAL A 108 -9.19 -7.61 6.50
C VAL A 108 -10.52 -7.21 5.82
N LEU A 109 -10.51 -6.21 4.94
CA LEU A 109 -11.74 -5.71 4.30
C LEU A 109 -12.45 -6.79 3.46
N PRO A 110 -13.80 -6.80 3.46
CA PRO A 110 -14.57 -7.66 2.57
C PRO A 110 -14.45 -7.17 1.11
N HIS A 111 -14.60 -8.10 0.17
CA HIS A 111 -14.65 -7.74 -1.25
C HIS A 111 -15.89 -6.89 -1.56
N THR A 112 -15.72 -5.91 -2.45
CA THR A 112 -16.82 -5.05 -2.93
C THR A 112 -16.66 -4.78 -4.42
N LYS A 113 -17.57 -4.03 -5.04
CA LYS A 113 -17.43 -3.63 -6.45
C LYS A 113 -16.23 -2.71 -6.72
N ILE A 114 -15.79 -1.96 -5.70
CA ILE A 114 -14.67 -1.01 -5.79
C ILE A 114 -13.36 -1.72 -5.41
N ILE A 115 -13.40 -2.52 -4.34
CA ILE A 115 -12.24 -3.28 -3.85
C ILE A 115 -12.22 -4.64 -4.53
N THR A 116 -11.32 -4.81 -5.50
CA THR A 116 -11.19 -6.05 -6.25
C THR A 116 -10.65 -7.18 -5.37
N THR A 117 -11.08 -8.41 -5.66
CA THR A 117 -10.58 -9.62 -4.99
C THR A 117 -9.08 -9.82 -5.21
N ALA A 118 -8.59 -9.46 -6.40
CA ALA A 118 -7.17 -9.48 -6.73
C ALA A 118 -6.35 -8.57 -5.81
N LEU A 119 -6.83 -7.33 -5.57
CA LEU A 119 -6.17 -6.38 -4.69
C LEU A 119 -6.10 -6.90 -3.24
N VAL A 120 -7.21 -7.37 -2.69
CA VAL A 120 -7.25 -7.93 -1.32
C VAL A 120 -6.31 -9.13 -1.18
N THR A 121 -6.28 -10.00 -2.18
CA THR A 121 -5.39 -11.18 -2.19
C THR A 121 -3.92 -10.77 -2.26
N ALA A 122 -3.59 -9.77 -3.08
CA ALA A 122 -2.25 -9.20 -3.15
C ALA A 122 -1.84 -8.56 -1.81
N CYS A 123 -2.71 -7.77 -1.19
CA CYS A 123 -2.45 -7.19 0.13
C CYS A 123 -2.15 -8.28 1.16
N ARG A 124 -3.02 -9.32 1.26
CA ARG A 124 -2.82 -10.45 2.19
C ARG A 124 -1.48 -11.16 1.96
N ARG A 125 -1.15 -11.43 0.70
CA ARG A 125 0.11 -12.08 0.32
C ARG A 125 1.30 -11.22 0.76
N LEU A 126 1.33 -9.95 0.35
CA LEU A 126 2.49 -9.07 0.58
C LEU A 126 2.68 -8.73 2.07
N THR A 127 1.60 -8.55 2.83
CA THR A 127 1.70 -8.35 4.29
C THR A 127 2.23 -9.59 5.00
N ALA A 128 1.85 -10.80 4.52
CA ALA A 128 2.37 -12.04 5.06
C ALA A 128 3.86 -12.24 4.73
N GLU A 129 4.28 -11.91 3.50
CA GLU A 129 5.68 -11.91 3.09
C GLU A 129 6.53 -10.93 3.91
N PHE A 130 6.03 -9.71 4.13
CA PHE A 130 6.72 -8.74 4.98
C PHE A 130 6.83 -9.23 6.44
N SER A 131 5.75 -9.78 6.98
CA SER A 131 5.75 -10.36 8.34
C SER A 131 6.74 -11.52 8.46
N HIS A 132 6.82 -12.37 7.43
CA HIS A 132 7.78 -13.45 7.36
C HIS A 132 9.23 -12.92 7.34
N TYR A 133 9.50 -11.87 6.58
CA TYR A 133 10.81 -11.21 6.61
C TYR A 133 11.17 -10.71 8.01
N VAL A 134 10.25 -10.03 8.71
CA VAL A 134 10.49 -9.52 10.08
C VAL A 134 10.79 -10.67 11.06
N ILE A 135 10.08 -11.79 10.94
CA ILE A 135 10.32 -12.99 11.76
C ILE A 135 11.69 -13.61 11.43
N ALA A 136 12.00 -13.79 10.15
CA ALA A 136 13.25 -14.43 9.71
C ALA A 136 14.49 -13.59 10.05
N SER A 137 14.39 -12.27 9.93
CA SER A 137 15.46 -11.32 10.27
C SER A 137 15.54 -11.00 11.77
N LYS A 138 14.53 -11.36 12.56
CA LYS A 138 14.40 -11.04 13.99
C LYS A 138 14.55 -9.54 14.27
N SER A 139 13.99 -8.70 13.39
CA SER A 139 14.12 -7.24 13.44
C SER A 139 13.07 -6.54 14.31
N LEU A 140 12.18 -7.30 14.95
CA LEU A 140 11.10 -6.73 15.76
C LEU A 140 11.63 -6.18 17.10
N SER A 141 11.48 -4.87 17.30
CA SER A 141 12.04 -4.15 18.44
C SER A 141 11.01 -3.94 19.55
N LYS A 142 9.83 -3.40 19.23
CA LYS A 142 8.78 -3.10 20.23
C LYS A 142 7.41 -3.50 19.74
N VAL A 143 6.56 -3.86 20.68
CA VAL A 143 5.15 -4.17 20.43
C VAL A 143 4.29 -3.53 21.52
N PHE A 144 3.19 -2.89 21.12
CA PHE A 144 2.24 -2.29 22.04
C PHE A 144 0.80 -2.60 21.62
N ILE A 145 0.00 -3.09 22.57
CA ILE A 145 -1.42 -3.41 22.33
C ILE A 145 -2.29 -2.24 22.79
N SER A 146 -3.18 -1.79 21.92
CA SER A 146 -4.14 -0.72 22.20
C SER A 146 -5.59 -1.17 21.96
N ILE A 147 -6.53 -0.26 22.19
CA ILE A 147 -7.95 -0.44 21.83
C ILE A 147 -8.13 -0.53 20.31
N LYS A 148 -7.32 0.19 19.52
CA LYS A 148 -7.42 0.25 18.05
C LYS A 148 -6.86 -1.00 17.37
N GLY A 149 -5.83 -1.59 17.96
CA GLY A 149 -5.06 -2.67 17.35
C GLY A 149 -3.73 -2.86 18.05
N ILE A 150 -2.87 -3.66 17.41
CA ILE A 150 -1.52 -3.97 17.85
C ILE A 150 -0.55 -3.13 17.02
N TYR A 151 0.27 -2.34 17.70
CA TYR A 151 1.35 -1.55 17.13
C TYR A 151 2.65 -2.36 17.16
N TYR A 152 3.34 -2.42 16.03
CA TYR A 152 4.63 -3.07 15.87
C TYR A 152 5.68 -2.02 15.48
N GLU A 153 6.88 -2.16 16.01
CA GLU A 153 8.07 -1.40 15.63
C GLU A 153 9.18 -2.39 15.27
N ALA A 154 9.72 -2.30 14.06
CA ALA A 154 10.85 -3.11 13.61
C ALA A 154 11.97 -2.23 13.03
N GLU A 155 13.22 -2.64 13.25
CA GLU A 155 14.39 -1.96 12.70
C GLU A 155 14.86 -2.66 11.42
N VAL A 156 14.60 -2.03 10.28
CA VAL A 156 14.87 -2.59 8.95
C VAL A 156 15.94 -1.75 8.26
N MET A 157 17.12 -2.34 8.02
CA MET A 157 18.28 -1.66 7.42
C MET A 157 18.62 -0.30 8.07
N GLY A 158 18.47 -0.18 9.39
CA GLY A 158 18.78 1.04 10.15
C GLY A 158 17.65 2.09 10.19
N GLU A 159 16.53 1.86 9.49
CA GLU A 159 15.32 2.68 9.59
C GLU A 159 14.32 2.01 10.53
N ARG A 160 13.65 2.80 11.38
CA ARG A 160 12.62 2.28 12.30
C ARG A 160 11.25 2.39 11.65
N ILE A 161 10.61 1.25 11.49
CA ILE A 161 9.34 1.13 10.77
C ILE A 161 8.25 0.80 11.78
N THR A 162 7.20 1.61 11.81
CA THR A 162 6.05 1.43 12.71
C THR A 162 4.76 1.22 11.94
N TRP A 163 4.00 0.19 12.30
CA TRP A 163 2.70 -0.05 11.69
C TRP A 163 1.70 -0.61 12.70
N VAL A 164 0.42 -0.47 12.36
CA VAL A 164 -0.69 -0.97 13.18
C VAL A 164 -1.45 -2.06 12.45
N VAL A 165 -1.74 -3.14 13.18
CA VAL A 165 -2.65 -4.20 12.74
C VAL A 165 -3.92 -4.09 13.57
N GLY A 166 -5.05 -3.86 12.90
CA GLY A 166 -6.34 -3.78 13.57
C GLY A 166 -6.73 -5.11 14.22
N HIS A 167 -7.45 -5.04 15.35
CA HIS A 167 -8.05 -6.23 15.94
C HIS A 167 -9.05 -6.86 14.97
N ASP A 168 -9.14 -8.18 14.96
CA ASP A 168 -10.10 -8.93 14.15
C ASP A 168 -11.53 -8.69 14.69
N ARG A 169 -12.14 -7.60 14.21
CA ARG A 169 -13.51 -7.19 14.55
C ARG A 169 -14.27 -7.04 13.25
N GLY A 170 -15.54 -7.45 13.28
CA GLY A 170 -16.45 -7.20 12.17
C GLY A 170 -16.53 -5.70 11.89
N ILE A 171 -16.12 -5.30 10.69
CA ILE A 171 -16.21 -3.92 10.25
C ILE A 171 -17.68 -3.68 9.86
N GLY A 172 -18.34 -2.74 10.55
CA GLY A 172 -19.70 -2.32 10.21
C GLY A 172 -19.76 -1.64 8.83
N HIS A 173 -20.95 -1.22 8.41
CA HIS A 173 -21.08 -0.42 7.19
C HIS A 173 -20.50 0.98 7.41
N ILE A 174 -19.45 1.34 6.67
CA ILE A 174 -18.80 2.66 6.74
C ILE A 174 -19.19 3.45 5.49
N THR A 175 -19.98 4.51 5.65
CA THR A 175 -20.45 5.38 4.54
C THR A 175 -19.55 6.59 4.30
N GLU A 176 -18.72 6.98 5.28
CA GLU A 176 -17.96 8.23 5.24
C GLU A 176 -16.65 8.15 4.44
N VAL A 177 -16.18 6.94 4.12
CA VAL A 177 -14.88 6.72 3.49
C VAL A 177 -15.01 6.53 1.98
N ASP A 178 -14.30 7.35 1.21
CA ASP A 178 -14.18 7.16 -0.24
C ASP A 178 -13.20 6.02 -0.56
N PHE A 179 -13.74 4.80 -0.63
CA PHE A 179 -12.97 3.61 -0.99
C PHE A 179 -12.34 3.66 -2.39
N SER A 180 -12.83 4.50 -3.31
CA SER A 180 -12.21 4.62 -4.64
C SER A 180 -10.84 5.29 -4.57
N VAL A 181 -10.70 6.27 -3.67
CA VAL A 181 -9.41 6.93 -3.41
C VAL A 181 -8.49 5.97 -2.68
N MET A 182 -8.99 5.33 -1.62
CA MET A 182 -8.20 4.36 -0.84
C MET A 182 -7.72 3.17 -1.67
N ALA A 183 -8.54 2.65 -2.59
CA ALA A 183 -8.14 1.58 -3.50
C ALA A 183 -6.98 2.00 -4.40
N THR A 184 -6.95 3.26 -4.86
CA THR A 184 -5.84 3.76 -5.68
C THR A 184 -4.53 3.86 -4.88
N PHE A 185 -4.62 4.24 -3.59
CA PHE A 185 -3.47 4.18 -2.68
C PHE A 185 -2.99 2.74 -2.47
N ALA A 186 -3.91 1.82 -2.21
CA ALA A 186 -3.58 0.40 -2.03
C ALA A 186 -2.92 -0.19 -3.29
N GLU A 187 -3.42 0.12 -4.50
CA GLU A 187 -2.78 -0.27 -5.78
C GLU A 187 -1.32 0.20 -5.84
N PHE A 188 -1.05 1.46 -5.49
CA PHE A 188 0.30 2.00 -5.47
C PHE A 188 1.20 1.34 -4.42
N TYR A 189 0.70 1.15 -3.20
CA TYR A 189 1.45 0.55 -2.10
C TYR A 189 1.73 -0.94 -2.30
N VAL A 190 0.85 -1.68 -2.99
CA VAL A 190 1.10 -3.07 -3.39
C VAL A 190 2.36 -3.15 -4.24
N THR A 191 2.46 -2.35 -5.31
CA THR A 191 3.63 -2.33 -6.19
C THR A 191 4.89 -1.87 -5.45
N MET A 192 4.77 -0.87 -4.56
CA MET A 192 5.89 -0.43 -3.73
C MET A 192 6.38 -1.54 -2.80
N LEU A 193 5.49 -2.23 -2.09
CA LEU A 193 5.85 -3.30 -1.17
C LEU A 193 6.43 -4.52 -1.89
N GLU A 194 6.03 -4.80 -3.14
CA GLU A 194 6.67 -5.83 -3.97
C GLU A 194 8.16 -5.57 -4.20
N PHE A 195 8.53 -4.34 -4.58
CA PHE A 195 9.93 -3.96 -4.73
C PHE A 195 10.68 -4.02 -3.40
N VAL A 196 10.02 -3.61 -2.31
CA VAL A 196 10.62 -3.61 -0.99
C VAL A 196 10.88 -5.04 -0.51
N ASN A 197 9.87 -5.90 -0.54
CA ASN A 197 9.99 -7.31 -0.16
C ASN A 197 11.04 -8.03 -1.00
N TYR A 198 11.08 -7.80 -2.32
CA TYR A 198 12.12 -8.36 -3.18
C TYR A 198 13.52 -8.04 -2.64
N ARG A 199 13.82 -6.76 -2.38
CA ARG A 199 15.14 -6.36 -1.89
C ARG A 199 15.41 -6.85 -0.47
N LEU A 200 14.41 -6.83 0.41
CA LEU A 200 14.53 -7.32 1.79
C LEU A 200 14.87 -8.81 1.84
N TYR A 201 14.18 -9.65 1.06
CA TYR A 201 14.47 -11.09 1.00
C TYR A 201 15.90 -11.35 0.50
N HIS A 202 16.33 -10.66 -0.55
CA HIS A 202 17.70 -10.78 -1.05
C HIS A 202 18.75 -10.32 -0.02
N SER A 203 18.44 -9.31 0.81
CA SER A 203 19.37 -8.83 1.84
C SER A 203 19.68 -9.87 2.92
N ILE A 204 18.75 -10.78 3.20
CA ILE A 204 18.91 -11.88 4.16
C ILE A 204 19.23 -13.22 3.48
N GLY A 205 19.50 -13.21 2.17
CA GLY A 205 19.83 -14.41 1.39
C GLY A 205 18.66 -15.36 1.14
N LEU A 206 17.41 -14.92 1.29
CA LEU A 206 16.23 -15.72 0.98
C LEU A 206 15.79 -15.52 -0.48
N PHE A 207 15.21 -16.57 -1.07
CA PHE A 207 14.65 -16.52 -2.41
C PHE A 207 13.28 -15.80 -2.42
N TYR A 208 13.06 -14.97 -3.43
CA TYR A 208 11.78 -14.27 -3.67
C TYR A 208 11.26 -14.59 -5.08
N PRO A 209 9.95 -14.86 -5.26
CA PRO A 209 8.90 -14.93 -4.24
C PRO A 209 9.05 -16.17 -3.35
N PRO A 210 8.70 -16.09 -2.05
CA PRO A 210 8.80 -17.24 -1.16
C PRO A 210 7.87 -18.35 -1.64
N GLN A 211 8.43 -19.55 -1.81
CA GLN A 211 7.63 -20.74 -2.06
C GLN A 211 7.01 -21.21 -0.75
N ILE A 212 5.91 -20.59 -0.36
CA ILE A 212 5.11 -21.04 0.79
C ILE A 212 4.53 -22.40 0.39
N SER A 213 5.16 -23.49 0.83
CA SER A 213 4.63 -24.83 0.57
C SER A 213 3.32 -24.98 1.33
N PHE A 214 2.19 -24.95 0.62
CA PHE A 214 0.87 -25.25 1.18
C PHE A 214 0.73 -26.76 1.44
N LYS A 215 1.62 -27.37 2.23
CA LYS A 215 1.44 -28.73 2.75
C LYS A 215 0.58 -28.67 4.02
N SER A 216 -0.68 -28.24 3.84
CA SER A 216 -1.86 -28.45 4.71
C SER A 216 -2.81 -27.27 4.53
N ASN A 217 -3.91 -27.50 3.80
CA ASN A 217 -5.00 -26.56 3.52
C ASN A 217 -5.81 -26.11 4.75
N LYS A 218 -5.22 -26.13 5.95
CA LYS A 218 -5.81 -25.57 7.18
C LYS A 218 -4.97 -24.44 7.80
N VAL A 219 -3.70 -24.29 7.42
CA VAL A 219 -2.76 -23.44 8.17
C VAL A 219 -2.52 -22.08 7.50
N ALA A 220 -2.59 -21.96 6.17
CA ALA A 220 -2.27 -20.69 5.51
C ALA A 220 -3.32 -19.58 5.73
N THR A 221 -4.59 -19.95 5.98
CA THR A 221 -5.62 -19.00 6.42
C THR A 221 -5.52 -18.68 7.92
N PHE A 222 -4.76 -19.49 8.68
CA PHE A 222 -4.63 -19.41 10.13
C PHE A 222 -3.38 -18.65 10.60
N LEU A 223 -2.34 -18.55 9.76
CA LEU A 223 -1.10 -17.84 10.09
C LEU A 223 -1.23 -16.31 10.09
N LEU A 224 -2.33 -15.75 9.55
CA LEU A 224 -2.60 -14.32 9.68
C LEU A 224 -3.36 -13.97 10.96
N ASN A 225 -4.18 -14.87 11.53
CA ASN A 225 -5.08 -14.50 12.63
C ASN A 225 -5.00 -15.33 13.93
N LYS A 226 -4.27 -16.45 14.02
CA LYS A 226 -4.33 -17.28 15.24
C LYS A 226 -3.03 -17.78 15.87
N ASN A 227 -1.87 -17.72 15.24
CA ASN A 227 -0.64 -18.31 15.82
C ASN A 227 0.58 -17.37 15.89
N ILE A 228 0.38 -16.05 16.03
CA ILE A 228 1.41 -15.19 16.65
C ILE A 228 0.96 -14.94 18.09
N VAL A 229 0.95 -16.01 18.88
CA VAL A 229 1.05 -15.86 20.34
C VAL A 229 2.51 -15.53 20.58
N VAL A 230 2.86 -14.24 20.54
CA VAL A 230 4.02 -13.80 21.31
C VAL A 230 3.66 -14.12 22.75
N THR A 231 4.23 -15.17 23.32
CA THR A 231 4.20 -15.41 24.76
C THR A 231 4.92 -14.25 25.42
N LEU A 232 4.14 -13.23 25.79
CA LEU A 232 4.58 -12.10 26.60
C LEU A 232 4.74 -12.62 28.03
N GLU A 233 5.96 -12.89 28.46
CA GLU A 233 6.22 -13.09 29.89
C GLU A 233 5.93 -11.77 30.63
N PHE A 234 5.01 -11.82 31.58
CA PHE A 234 4.66 -10.66 32.41
C PHE A 234 5.77 -10.43 33.45
N CYS A 235 6.65 -9.45 33.23
CA CYS A 235 7.45 -8.90 34.31
C CYS A 235 6.71 -7.72 34.94
N SER A 236 6.05 -7.95 36.06
CA SER A 236 5.39 -6.90 36.83
C SER A 236 6.43 -6.14 37.66
N THR A 237 6.94 -5.01 37.15
CA THR A 237 7.60 -4.00 37.98
C THR A 237 6.63 -2.83 38.22
N GLY A 238 6.46 -2.49 39.50
CA GLY A 238 5.32 -1.74 40.07
C GLY A 238 5.22 -0.25 39.75
N HIS A 239 5.40 0.18 38.51
CA HIS A 239 5.03 1.54 38.07
C HIS A 239 4.29 1.49 36.73
N LYS A 240 3.30 2.38 36.57
CA LYS A 240 2.21 2.39 35.56
C LYS A 240 2.63 2.52 34.07
N GLN A 241 3.62 1.77 33.60
CA GLN A 241 3.89 1.55 32.17
C GLN A 241 4.50 0.15 32.01
N LYS A 242 3.77 -0.75 31.34
CA LYS A 242 4.24 -2.10 31.01
C LYS A 242 5.07 -2.03 29.73
N TYR A 243 6.39 -2.15 29.85
CA TYR A 243 7.30 -2.37 28.72
C TYR A 243 7.46 -3.87 28.51
N PHE A 244 7.31 -4.34 27.27
CA PHE A 244 7.48 -5.76 26.92
C PHE A 244 8.84 -5.96 26.24
N SER A 245 9.63 -6.90 26.75
CA SER A 245 10.85 -7.39 26.11
C SER A 245 10.52 -8.66 25.32
N THR A 246 10.81 -8.66 24.02
CA THR A 246 10.54 -9.78 23.12
C THR A 246 11.67 -10.82 23.18
N LYS A 247 11.41 -11.99 23.78
CA LYS A 247 12.15 -13.22 23.47
C LYS A 247 11.35 -14.04 22.47
N ILE A 248 11.88 -14.18 21.26
CA ILE A 248 11.35 -15.11 20.25
C ILE A 248 11.85 -16.51 20.64
N LEU A 249 11.00 -17.30 21.31
CA LEU A 249 11.29 -18.70 21.56
C LEU A 249 10.99 -19.51 20.29
N ASN A 250 12.05 -20.10 19.73
CA ASN A 250 11.94 -21.13 18.69
C ASN A 250 11.34 -22.39 19.32
N GLU A 251 10.04 -22.58 19.25
CA GLU A 251 9.47 -23.92 19.37
C GLU A 251 9.51 -24.59 18.00
N LYS A 252 10.39 -25.60 17.91
CA LYS A 252 10.48 -26.54 16.80
C LYS A 252 9.11 -27.18 16.56
N PHE A 253 8.54 -27.01 15.37
CA PHE A 253 7.63 -27.98 14.74
C PHE A 253 7.78 -27.92 13.22
#